data_AF-U7D6F9-F1
#
_entry.id   AF-U7D6F9-F1
#
_cell.length_a   1.000
_cell.length_b   1.000
_cell.length_c   1.000
_cell.angle_alpha   90.00
_cell.angle_beta   90.00
_cell.angle_gamma   90.00
#
_symmetry.space_group_name_H-M   'P 1'
#
loop_
_entity.id
_entity.type
_entity.pdbx_description
1 polymer ?
#
loop_
_entity_poly.entity_id
_entity_poly.type
_entity_poly.pdbx_seq_one_letter_code
_entity_poly.pdbx_strand_id
1 'polypeptide(L)'
;MKCSFLFIGILLLFACGEQTPPEIEIDETPSTEAAEESEAQHSFDPGYNLLTSGATWYATSDTLGSIVDTGDALLSEDGATVHFTMTEKTGEEWPYVELIATTEADFIERETVQIAYQCDAPLILKLAQSDFSYEGDATYAHYEYVLPPSGEITTATVAIADFEQPDWAPEESLETPLLLENVSALYLVPQLNPEVGGESSLSVEYLRIK
;
A
#
# COMPACT_ATOMS: atom_id res chain seq x y z
N MET A 1 -65.22 -1.82 -23.25
CA MET A 1 -66.48 -1.37 -23.89
C MET A 1 -66.23 0.00 -24.51
N LYS A 2 -66.71 0.18 -25.74
CA LYS A 2 -66.58 1.38 -26.60
C LYS A 2 -67.38 2.56 -26.04
N CYS A 3 -66.87 3.79 -26.22
CA CYS A 3 -67.60 5.00 -26.65
C CYS A 3 -66.54 6.11 -26.84
N SER A 4 -66.18 6.61 -28.02
CA SER A 4 -66.91 7.26 -29.13
C SER A 4 -67.43 8.68 -28.83
N PHE A 5 -66.77 9.63 -29.50
CA PHE A 5 -67.21 10.90 -30.10
C PHE A 5 -67.82 12.01 -29.23
N LEU A 6 -67.28 13.24 -29.36
CA LEU A 6 -68.00 14.33 -30.04
C LEU A 6 -67.05 15.43 -30.56
N PHE A 7 -67.34 15.88 -31.78
CA PHE A 7 -66.75 16.99 -32.54
C PHE A 7 -67.55 18.28 -32.31
N ILE A 8 -66.92 19.46 -32.53
CA ILE A 8 -67.41 20.80 -32.96
C ILE A 8 -66.32 21.76 -32.45
N GLY A 9 -65.55 22.52 -33.23
CA GLY A 9 -65.78 23.15 -34.52
C GLY A 9 -65.66 24.66 -34.30
N ILE A 10 -64.68 25.33 -34.91
CA ILE A 10 -64.80 26.74 -35.34
C ILE A 10 -63.76 27.02 -36.43
N LEU A 11 -64.32 27.63 -37.47
CA LEU A 11 -63.80 28.07 -38.74
C LEU A 11 -63.09 29.42 -38.57
N LEU A 12 -61.92 29.64 -39.18
CA LEU A 12 -61.48 31.00 -39.51
C LEU A 12 -60.53 31.00 -40.72
N LEU A 13 -60.76 32.01 -41.53
CA LEU A 13 -60.43 32.15 -42.94
C LEU A 13 -58.97 32.52 -43.23
N PHE A 14 -58.59 32.12 -44.44
CA PHE A 14 -57.48 32.56 -45.28
C PHE A 14 -57.05 34.03 -45.14
N ALA A 15 -55.74 34.25 -45.14
CA ALA A 15 -55.14 35.34 -45.90
C ALA A 15 -53.81 34.89 -46.51
N CYS A 16 -53.75 35.02 -47.84
CA CYS A 16 -52.67 34.66 -48.73
C CYS A 16 -51.55 35.71 -48.63
N GLY A 17 -50.31 35.27 -48.45
CA GLY A 17 -49.12 36.10 -48.53
C GLY A 17 -48.02 35.33 -49.25
N GLU A 18 -47.81 35.64 -50.53
CA GLU A 18 -46.69 35.14 -51.32
C GLU A 18 -45.39 35.74 -50.79
N GLN A 19 -44.57 34.92 -50.13
CA GLN A 19 -43.17 35.23 -49.84
C GLN A 19 -42.29 34.43 -50.80
N THR A 20 -41.57 35.15 -51.65
CA THR A 20 -40.43 34.63 -52.41
C THR A 20 -39.38 34.07 -51.44
N PRO A 21 -38.87 32.84 -51.67
CA PRO A 21 -37.89 32.24 -50.78
C PRO A 21 -36.52 32.93 -50.90
N PRO A 22 -35.80 33.16 -49.78
CA PRO A 22 -34.42 33.60 -49.83
C PRO A 22 -33.48 32.47 -50.28
N GLU A 23 -32.45 32.90 -50.99
CA GLU A 23 -31.30 32.15 -51.47
C GLU A 23 -30.58 31.48 -50.29
N ILE A 24 -30.51 30.14 -50.30
CA ILE A 24 -29.82 29.34 -49.28
C ILE A 24 -28.38 29.16 -49.74
N GLU A 25 -27.45 29.93 -49.16
CA GLU A 25 -26.03 29.58 -49.16
C GLU A 25 -25.83 28.34 -48.28
N ILE A 26 -25.28 27.29 -48.86
CA ILE A 26 -24.96 26.04 -48.20
C ILE A 26 -23.54 26.20 -47.63
N ASP A 27 -23.45 26.51 -46.33
CA ASP A 27 -22.19 26.43 -45.57
C ASP A 27 -21.96 24.97 -45.18
N GLU A 28 -21.09 24.29 -45.91
CA GLU A 28 -20.60 22.96 -45.54
C GLU A 28 -19.52 23.08 -44.46
N THR A 29 -19.94 23.22 -43.20
CA THR A 29 -19.09 22.94 -42.06
C THR A 29 -19.46 21.59 -41.46
N PRO A 30 -18.66 20.51 -41.66
CA PRO A 30 -18.85 19.29 -40.91
C PRO A 30 -18.46 19.53 -39.45
N SER A 31 -19.48 19.66 -38.59
CA SER A 31 -19.34 19.55 -37.14
C SER A 31 -19.03 18.08 -36.80
N THR A 32 -17.74 17.76 -36.78
CA THR A 32 -17.22 16.56 -36.13
C THR A 32 -16.94 16.95 -34.69
N GLU A 33 -17.97 16.91 -33.84
CA GLU A 33 -17.80 16.91 -32.39
C GLU A 33 -17.31 15.51 -32.00
N ALA A 34 -15.99 15.30 -32.15
CA ALA A 34 -15.31 14.16 -31.58
C ALA A 34 -15.29 14.38 -30.06
N ALA A 35 -16.10 13.60 -29.35
CA ALA A 35 -15.95 13.43 -27.92
C ALA A 35 -14.58 12.77 -27.67
N GLU A 36 -13.60 13.58 -27.25
CA GLU A 36 -12.38 13.07 -26.63
C GLU A 36 -12.76 12.49 -25.26
N GLU A 37 -13.15 11.22 -25.24
CA GLU A 37 -13.05 10.40 -24.03
C GLU A 37 -11.55 10.27 -23.73
N SER A 38 -11.06 11.12 -22.81
CA SER A 38 -9.73 10.91 -22.25
C SER A 38 -9.80 9.69 -21.35
N GLU A 39 -9.46 8.53 -21.92
CA GLU A 39 -9.04 7.39 -21.14
C GLU A 39 -7.80 7.84 -20.36
N ALA A 40 -7.99 8.21 -19.08
CA ALA A 40 -6.91 8.43 -18.14
C ALA A 40 -6.16 7.11 -18.02
N GLN A 41 -5.15 6.96 -18.87
CA GLN A 41 -4.21 5.85 -18.90
C GLN A 41 -3.52 5.84 -17.53
N HIS A 42 -4.08 5.09 -16.58
CA HIS A 42 -3.45 4.78 -15.30
C HIS A 42 -2.11 4.11 -15.65
N SER A 43 -1.04 4.88 -15.59
CA SER A 43 0.31 4.35 -15.73
C SER A 43 0.48 3.33 -14.62
N PHE A 44 0.71 2.07 -15.01
CA PHE A 44 1.11 1.05 -14.06
C PHE A 44 2.44 1.49 -13.44
N ASP A 45 2.40 1.97 -12.21
CA ASP A 45 3.60 2.14 -11.41
C ASP A 45 3.92 0.77 -10.77
N PRO A 46 4.96 0.07 -11.25
CA PRO A 46 5.38 -1.19 -10.64
C PRO A 46 5.87 -1.01 -9.20
N GLY A 47 6.16 0.22 -8.77
CA GLY A 47 6.82 0.51 -7.51
C GLY A 47 8.28 0.10 -7.50
N TYR A 48 8.97 0.48 -6.42
CA TYR A 48 10.34 0.09 -6.17
C TYR A 48 10.36 -1.21 -5.35
N ASN A 49 10.63 -2.35 -6.01
CA ASN A 49 10.67 -3.67 -5.35
C ASN A 49 12.01 -3.90 -4.62
N LEU A 50 11.98 -3.90 -3.30
CA LEU A 50 13.15 -4.05 -2.45
C LEU A 50 13.89 -5.38 -2.64
N LEU A 51 13.24 -6.45 -3.07
CA LEU A 51 13.93 -7.73 -3.34
C LEU A 51 14.87 -7.66 -4.56
N THR A 52 14.55 -6.82 -5.55
CA THR A 52 15.26 -6.80 -6.85
C THR A 52 16.01 -5.50 -7.11
N SER A 53 15.80 -4.46 -6.29
CA SER A 53 16.30 -3.11 -6.55
C SER A 53 17.56 -2.73 -5.74
N GLY A 54 18.26 -3.71 -5.15
CA GLY A 54 19.54 -3.46 -4.47
C GLY A 54 19.42 -3.11 -2.98
N ALA A 55 18.27 -3.34 -2.36
CA ALA A 55 18.18 -3.35 -0.90
C ALA A 55 19.05 -4.48 -0.32
N THR A 56 19.59 -4.27 0.87
CA THR A 56 20.29 -5.33 1.61
C THR A 56 19.31 -6.01 2.54
N TRP A 57 19.19 -7.33 2.39
CA TRP A 57 18.30 -8.15 3.21
C TRP A 57 19.09 -8.97 4.21
N TYR A 58 18.63 -9.01 5.44
CA TYR A 58 19.17 -9.88 6.48
C TYR A 58 18.11 -10.21 7.53
N ALA A 59 18.26 -11.36 8.17
CA ALA A 59 17.46 -11.75 9.33
C ALA A 59 18.33 -11.65 10.59
N THR A 60 17.76 -11.24 11.70
CA THR A 60 18.47 -11.10 12.98
C THR A 60 17.58 -11.50 14.15
N SER A 61 18.21 -11.86 15.26
CA SER A 61 17.55 -12.16 16.52
C SER A 61 18.36 -11.61 17.70
N ASP A 62 17.73 -11.57 18.87
CA ASP A 62 18.38 -11.23 20.12
C ASP A 62 19.52 -12.19 20.52
N THR A 63 20.25 -11.81 21.57
CA THR A 63 21.26 -12.67 22.22
C THR A 63 20.71 -13.48 23.40
N LEU A 64 19.40 -13.46 23.64
CA LEU A 64 18.70 -14.12 24.75
C LEU A 64 18.37 -15.57 24.45
N GLY A 65 18.41 -15.98 23.18
CA GLY A 65 18.20 -17.36 22.75
C GLY A 65 17.26 -17.52 21.57
N SER A 66 16.74 -16.42 21.01
CA SER A 66 15.97 -16.45 19.77
C SER A 66 16.86 -16.79 18.57
N ILE A 67 16.26 -17.41 17.55
CA ILE A 67 16.94 -17.97 16.39
C ILE A 67 16.24 -17.52 15.12
N VAL A 68 17.04 -17.24 14.09
CA VAL A 68 16.59 -17.11 12.70
C VAL A 68 17.21 -18.23 11.87
N ASP A 69 16.40 -18.92 11.08
CA ASP A 69 16.82 -19.96 10.14
C ASP A 69 16.39 -19.55 8.73
N THR A 70 17.36 -19.38 7.84
CA THR A 70 17.16 -18.99 6.44
C THR A 70 17.41 -20.16 5.47
N GLY A 71 17.61 -21.37 6.00
CA GLY A 71 18.00 -22.53 5.21
C GLY A 71 19.34 -22.32 4.50
N ASP A 72 19.40 -22.66 3.21
CA ASP A 72 20.62 -22.51 2.40
C ASP A 72 20.88 -21.06 1.98
N ALA A 73 19.83 -20.24 1.84
CA ALA A 73 19.91 -18.85 1.43
C ALA A 73 18.65 -18.07 1.84
N LEU A 74 18.84 -16.88 2.39
CA LEU A 74 17.74 -15.96 2.70
C LEU A 74 16.93 -15.57 1.47
N LEU A 75 17.61 -15.28 0.36
CA LEU A 75 17.01 -14.85 -0.90
C LEU A 75 17.14 -15.94 -1.96
N SER A 76 16.05 -16.14 -2.70
CA SER A 76 15.95 -17.06 -3.85
C SER A 76 15.21 -16.38 -5.01
N GLU A 77 14.99 -17.10 -6.12
CA GLU A 77 14.17 -16.62 -7.23
C GLU A 77 12.71 -16.38 -6.83
N ASP A 78 12.21 -17.11 -5.82
CA ASP A 78 10.84 -17.02 -5.31
C ASP A 78 10.69 -15.95 -4.21
N GLY A 79 11.78 -15.29 -3.83
CA GLY A 79 11.80 -14.22 -2.84
C GLY A 79 12.54 -14.58 -1.55
N ALA A 80 12.12 -14.00 -0.42
CA ALA A 80 12.75 -14.19 0.89
C ALA A 80 11.97 -15.22 1.72
N THR A 81 12.67 -16.12 2.43
CA THR A 81 12.03 -17.05 3.38
C THR A 81 12.86 -17.17 4.65
N VAL A 82 12.19 -17.10 5.81
CA VAL A 82 12.80 -17.21 7.13
C VAL A 82 11.88 -17.98 8.07
N HIS A 83 12.46 -18.88 8.85
CA HIS A 83 11.83 -19.46 10.02
C HIS A 83 12.39 -18.80 11.29
N PHE A 84 11.50 -18.37 12.16
CA PHE A 84 11.81 -17.66 13.39
C PHE A 84 11.45 -18.53 14.59
N THR A 85 12.34 -18.55 15.58
CA THR A 85 12.05 -19.07 16.91
C THR A 85 12.37 -17.96 17.92
N MET A 86 11.37 -17.47 18.64
CA MET A 86 11.56 -16.48 19.69
C MET A 86 11.52 -17.15 21.06
N THR A 87 12.53 -16.88 21.89
CA THR A 87 12.56 -17.39 23.27
C THR A 87 11.53 -16.67 24.15
N GLU A 88 11.15 -17.30 25.26
CA GLU A 88 10.44 -16.60 26.33
C GLU A 88 11.34 -15.55 26.99
N LYS A 89 10.72 -14.45 27.44
CA LYS A 89 11.36 -13.40 28.20
C LYS A 89 11.67 -13.90 29.61
N THR A 90 12.95 -13.87 29.99
CA THR A 90 13.42 -14.34 31.30
C THR A 90 14.03 -13.24 32.19
N GLY A 91 14.23 -12.04 31.65
CA GLY A 91 14.88 -10.91 32.32
C GLY A 91 14.27 -9.56 31.95
N GLU A 92 15.05 -8.48 32.02
CA GLU A 92 14.61 -7.12 31.69
C GLU A 92 14.57 -6.86 30.16
N GLU A 93 15.46 -7.50 29.41
CA GLU A 93 15.52 -7.39 27.95
C GLU A 93 14.37 -8.13 27.26
N TRP A 94 13.91 -7.61 26.13
CA TRP A 94 12.81 -8.19 25.35
C TRP A 94 13.38 -9.06 24.22
N PRO A 95 12.91 -10.31 24.06
CA PRO A 95 13.33 -11.13 22.94
C PRO A 95 12.77 -10.58 21.62
N TYR A 96 13.50 -10.75 20.53
CA TYR A 96 13.11 -10.31 19.20
C TYR A 96 13.66 -11.23 18.10
N VAL A 97 12.94 -11.22 16.98
CA VAL A 97 13.29 -11.86 15.70
C VAL A 97 12.81 -10.95 14.58
N GLU A 98 13.64 -10.64 13.59
CA GLU A 98 13.30 -9.65 12.56
C GLU A 98 13.89 -10.04 11.20
N LEU A 99 13.14 -9.81 10.13
CA LEU A 99 13.64 -9.75 8.75
C LEU A 99 13.66 -8.29 8.31
N ILE A 100 14.81 -7.82 7.84
CA ILE A 100 15.05 -6.41 7.58
C ILE A 100 15.50 -6.22 6.13
N ALA A 101 14.91 -5.24 5.45
CA ALA A 101 15.33 -4.76 4.14
C ALA A 101 15.79 -3.31 4.27
N THR A 102 17.11 -3.08 4.30
CA THR A 102 17.69 -1.73 4.28
C THR A 102 17.84 -1.25 2.84
N THR A 103 17.54 0.01 2.58
CA THR A 103 17.51 0.55 1.22
C THR A 103 17.91 2.03 1.19
N GLU A 104 18.56 2.42 0.10
CA GLU A 104 18.82 3.83 -0.25
C GLU A 104 17.66 4.41 -1.10
N ALA A 105 16.56 3.67 -1.25
CA ALA A 105 15.40 4.12 -1.98
C ALA A 105 14.72 5.26 -1.25
N ASP A 106 14.35 6.29 -2.01
CA ASP A 106 13.61 7.41 -1.47
C ASP A 106 12.13 7.04 -1.25
N PHE A 107 11.67 7.26 -0.02
CA PHE A 107 10.27 7.14 0.38
C PHE A 107 9.49 8.43 0.17
N ILE A 108 10.16 9.55 -0.15
CA ILE A 108 9.51 10.81 -0.53
C ILE A 108 8.60 10.57 -1.75
N GLU A 109 7.41 11.17 -1.72
CA GLU A 109 6.35 11.04 -2.73
C GLU A 109 5.74 9.63 -2.87
N ARG A 110 6.12 8.68 -2.00
CA ARG A 110 5.50 7.36 -1.94
C ARG A 110 4.28 7.40 -1.03
N GLU A 111 3.25 6.68 -1.41
CA GLU A 111 1.97 6.65 -0.68
C GLU A 111 1.69 5.30 -0.04
N THR A 112 2.28 4.22 -0.57
CA THR A 112 1.92 2.86 -0.13
C THR A 112 3.11 1.91 -0.05
N VAL A 113 2.98 0.93 0.85
CA VAL A 113 3.79 -0.28 0.88
C VAL A 113 2.92 -1.44 0.39
N GLN A 114 3.40 -2.16 -0.63
CA GLN A 114 2.74 -3.34 -1.17
C GLN A 114 3.60 -4.58 -0.94
N ILE A 115 3.03 -5.62 -0.35
CA ILE A 115 3.74 -6.85 -0.01
C ILE A 115 2.93 -8.08 -0.45
N ALA A 116 3.61 -9.06 -1.03
CA ALA A 116 3.08 -10.43 -1.14
C ALA A 116 3.78 -11.32 -0.12
N TYR A 117 3.01 -11.86 0.83
CA TYR A 117 3.54 -12.58 1.97
C TYR A 117 2.68 -13.79 2.36
N GLN A 118 3.32 -14.72 3.06
CA GLN A 118 2.71 -15.78 3.85
C GLN A 118 3.36 -15.74 5.23
N CYS A 119 2.55 -15.70 6.28
CA CYS A 119 3.01 -15.71 7.67
C CYS A 119 1.96 -16.35 8.57
N ASP A 120 2.36 -17.33 9.37
CA ASP A 120 1.47 -18.04 10.31
C ASP A 120 1.13 -17.21 11.57
N ALA A 121 1.83 -16.10 11.81
CA ALA A 121 1.52 -15.08 12.81
C ALA A 121 1.06 -13.77 12.15
N PRO A 122 0.37 -12.86 12.87
CA PRO A 122 0.22 -11.48 12.39
C PRO A 122 1.61 -10.90 12.07
N LEU A 123 1.73 -10.16 10.97
CA LEU A 123 3.00 -9.63 10.51
C LEU A 123 3.05 -8.13 10.77
N ILE A 124 3.98 -7.69 11.60
CA ILE A 124 4.25 -6.27 11.84
C ILE A 124 5.19 -5.77 10.73
N LEU A 125 4.73 -4.79 9.98
CA LEU A 125 5.57 -3.96 9.12
C LEU A 125 6.06 -2.78 9.95
N LYS A 126 7.37 -2.48 9.95
CA LYS A 126 7.89 -1.27 10.58
C LYS A 126 8.66 -0.40 9.59
N LEU A 127 8.38 0.90 9.59
CA LEU A 127 9.17 1.92 8.91
C LEU A 127 10.25 2.41 9.87
N ALA A 128 11.50 2.05 9.59
CA ALA A 128 12.62 2.45 10.41
C ALA A 128 13.21 3.76 9.89
N GLN A 129 13.00 4.83 10.66
CA GLN A 129 13.63 6.12 10.45
C GLN A 129 14.82 6.34 11.39
N SER A 130 15.83 7.06 10.91
CA SER A 130 17.08 7.31 11.65
C SER A 130 16.88 8.03 12.98
N ASP A 131 15.80 8.80 13.13
CA ASP A 131 15.47 9.56 14.35
C ASP A 131 15.26 8.66 15.58
N PHE A 132 14.87 7.40 15.37
CA PHE A 132 14.67 6.42 16.45
C PHE A 132 15.84 5.46 16.64
N SER A 133 16.91 5.64 15.85
CA SER A 133 18.10 4.80 15.91
C SER A 133 18.98 5.15 17.11
N TYR A 134 20.06 4.38 17.29
CA TYR A 134 21.11 4.70 18.27
C TYR A 134 21.67 6.12 18.13
N GLU A 135 21.75 6.68 16.91
CA GLU A 135 22.24 8.04 16.67
C GLU A 135 21.15 9.11 16.87
N GLY A 136 19.89 8.70 16.94
CA GLY A 136 18.74 9.54 17.25
C GLY A 136 18.40 9.52 18.74
N ASP A 137 17.15 9.21 19.08
CA ASP A 137 16.68 9.12 20.47
C ASP A 137 16.94 7.75 21.13
N ALA A 138 17.43 6.76 20.37
CA ALA A 138 17.72 5.38 20.80
C ALA A 138 16.51 4.62 21.37
N THR A 139 15.29 5.01 21.02
CA THR A 139 14.05 4.40 21.51
C THR A 139 13.59 3.22 20.66
N TYR A 140 13.99 3.20 19.38
CA TYR A 140 13.56 2.21 18.38
C TYR A 140 12.02 2.10 18.26
N ALA A 141 11.30 3.20 18.59
CA ALA A 141 9.85 3.31 18.51
C ALA A 141 9.38 3.57 17.07
N HIS A 142 9.62 2.59 16.19
CA HIS A 142 9.27 2.66 14.77
C HIS A 142 7.78 2.89 14.54
N TYR A 143 7.44 3.43 13.36
CA TYR A 143 6.07 3.48 12.89
C TYR A 143 5.69 2.09 12.37
N GLU A 144 4.57 1.53 12.84
CA GLU A 144 4.18 0.14 12.63
C GLU A 144 2.80 0.01 11.98
N TYR A 145 2.62 -1.08 11.23
CA TYR A 145 1.31 -1.52 10.74
C TYR A 145 1.23 -3.05 10.85
N VAL A 146 0.10 -3.57 11.35
CA VAL A 146 -0.08 -5.01 11.55
C VAL A 146 -0.95 -5.60 10.44
N LEU A 147 -0.36 -6.54 9.70
CA LEU A 147 -1.06 -7.38 8.74
C LEU A 147 -1.59 -8.65 9.41
N PRO A 148 -2.76 -9.17 8.97
CA PRO A 148 -3.28 -10.42 9.50
C PRO A 148 -2.38 -11.61 9.12
N PRO A 149 -2.41 -12.71 9.88
CA PRO A 149 -1.75 -13.95 9.47
C PRO A 149 -2.36 -14.47 8.16
N SER A 150 -1.56 -15.16 7.36
CA SER A 150 -1.98 -15.82 6.11
C SER A 150 -1.27 -17.16 5.96
N GLY A 151 -2.07 -18.23 5.80
CA GLY A 151 -1.57 -19.59 5.55
C GLY A 151 -1.16 -19.88 4.11
N GLU A 152 -1.43 -18.95 3.19
CA GLU A 152 -1.05 -18.98 1.77
C GLU A 152 -0.47 -17.61 1.39
N ILE A 153 0.23 -17.52 0.25
CA ILE A 153 0.70 -16.22 -0.26
C ILE A 153 -0.51 -15.32 -0.55
N THR A 154 -0.53 -14.15 0.08
CA THR A 154 -1.52 -13.11 -0.13
C THR A 154 -0.86 -11.76 -0.38
N THR A 155 -1.55 -10.87 -1.09
CA THR A 155 -1.08 -9.51 -1.35
C THR A 155 -1.82 -8.52 -0.46
N ALA A 156 -1.06 -7.66 0.22
CA ALA A 156 -1.57 -6.49 0.94
C ALA A 156 -0.99 -5.20 0.35
N THR A 157 -1.79 -4.14 0.36
CA THR A 157 -1.35 -2.76 0.08
C THR A 157 -1.75 -1.92 1.28
N VAL A 158 -0.79 -1.26 1.89
CA VAL A 158 -0.94 -0.47 3.12
C VAL A 158 -0.58 0.97 2.79
N ALA A 159 -1.42 1.93 3.18
CA ALA A 159 -1.06 3.33 3.03
C ALA A 159 0.00 3.68 4.08
N ILE A 160 1.02 4.44 3.68
CA ILE A 160 2.06 4.92 4.60
C ILE A 160 1.46 5.74 5.74
N ALA A 161 0.36 6.46 5.47
CA ALA A 161 -0.38 7.22 6.47
C ALA A 161 -1.09 6.37 7.54
N ASP A 162 -1.24 5.05 7.32
CA ASP A 162 -1.86 4.14 8.29
C ASP A 162 -0.84 3.57 9.29
N PHE A 163 0.45 3.82 9.10
CA PHE A 163 1.47 3.42 10.08
C PHE A 163 1.42 4.34 11.28
N GLU A 164 1.45 3.76 12.48
CA GLU A 164 1.34 4.47 13.75
C GLU A 164 2.46 4.07 14.69
N GLN A 165 2.87 4.96 15.59
CA GLN A 165 3.80 4.58 16.66
C GLN A 165 3.10 3.68 17.68
N PRO A 166 3.83 2.71 18.27
CA PRO A 166 3.25 1.82 19.25
C PRO A 166 2.95 2.53 20.57
N ASP A 167 1.96 2.05 21.32
CA ASP A 167 1.53 2.62 22.61
C ASP A 167 2.63 2.65 23.68
N TRP A 168 3.68 1.85 23.54
CA TRP A 168 4.82 1.84 24.46
C TRP A 168 5.88 2.90 24.14
N ALA A 169 5.78 3.57 22.99
CA ALA A 169 6.74 4.58 22.57
C ALA A 169 6.87 5.67 23.65
N PRO A 170 8.10 6.06 24.01
CA PRO A 170 8.29 7.10 25.02
C PRO A 170 7.88 8.47 24.47
N GLU A 171 7.63 9.42 25.38
CA GLU A 171 7.04 10.73 25.05
C GLU A 171 7.87 11.49 24.00
N GLU A 172 9.21 11.42 24.11
CA GLU A 172 10.13 12.01 23.14
C GLU A 172 9.96 11.49 21.71
N SER A 173 9.63 10.20 21.54
CA SER A 173 9.40 9.61 20.23
C SER A 173 8.02 10.01 19.70
N LEU A 174 7.01 10.11 20.57
CA LEU A 174 5.65 10.53 20.20
C LEU A 174 5.57 11.94 19.64
N GLU A 175 6.53 12.81 19.98
CA GLU A 175 6.66 14.15 19.40
C GLU A 175 7.28 14.15 18.00
N THR A 176 7.87 13.04 17.56
CA THR A 176 8.57 12.92 16.28
C THR A 176 7.66 12.32 15.20
N PRO A 177 7.25 13.10 14.19
CA PRO A 177 6.41 12.60 13.11
C PRO A 177 7.17 11.57 12.25
N LEU A 178 6.44 10.85 11.40
CA LEU A 178 7.05 10.05 10.34
C LEU A 178 7.67 10.98 9.29
N LEU A 179 8.99 10.96 9.18
CA LEU A 179 9.78 11.72 8.20
C LEU A 179 10.27 10.76 7.12
N LEU A 180 9.62 10.76 5.95
CA LEU A 180 9.90 9.78 4.89
C LEU A 180 11.33 9.89 4.36
N GLU A 181 11.91 11.10 4.38
CA GLU A 181 13.31 11.34 4.04
C GLU A 181 14.32 10.61 4.95
N ASN A 182 13.89 10.22 6.15
CA ASN A 182 14.74 9.55 7.14
C ASN A 182 14.49 8.04 7.21
N VAL A 183 13.48 7.53 6.49
CA VAL A 183 13.19 6.09 6.40
C VAL A 183 14.25 5.41 5.55
N SER A 184 14.95 4.45 6.14
CA SER A 184 16.07 3.73 5.48
C SER A 184 15.89 2.22 5.48
N ALA A 185 14.85 1.71 6.14
CA ALA A 185 14.59 0.28 6.17
C ALA A 185 13.11 -0.05 6.44
N LEU A 186 12.72 -1.21 5.91
CA LEU A 186 11.47 -1.89 6.24
C LEU A 186 11.77 -3.15 7.04
N TYR A 187 11.09 -3.28 8.17
CA TYR A 187 11.20 -4.44 9.05
C TYR A 187 9.93 -5.27 8.91
N LEU A 188 10.11 -6.59 8.91
CA LEU A 188 9.07 -7.60 8.82
C LEU A 188 9.22 -8.51 10.04
N VAL A 189 8.28 -8.40 10.97
CA VAL A 189 8.38 -9.03 12.29
C VAL A 189 7.13 -9.84 12.57
N PRO A 190 7.23 -11.17 12.77
CA PRO A 190 6.08 -11.93 13.22
C PRO A 190 5.70 -11.50 14.63
N GLN A 191 4.43 -11.19 14.85
CA GLN A 191 3.89 -10.79 16.15
C GLN A 191 3.74 -12.03 17.05
N LEU A 192 4.87 -12.44 17.64
CA LEU A 192 4.95 -13.51 18.61
C LEU A 192 4.80 -12.97 20.05
N ASN A 193 4.43 -13.83 21.00
CA ASN A 193 4.24 -13.43 22.39
C ASN A 193 5.54 -13.60 23.19
N PRO A 194 6.24 -12.52 23.59
CA PRO A 194 7.50 -12.61 24.32
C PRO A 194 7.37 -13.29 25.68
N GLU A 195 6.19 -13.34 26.29
CA GLU A 195 5.99 -13.96 27.60
C GLU A 195 6.04 -15.49 27.56
N VAL A 196 5.83 -16.09 26.38
CA VAL A 196 5.83 -17.56 26.22
C VAL A 196 6.71 -18.03 25.06
N GLY A 197 7.33 -17.10 24.33
CA GLY A 197 8.05 -17.37 23.09
C GLY A 197 7.11 -17.78 21.96
N GLY A 198 7.69 -18.36 20.92
CA GLY A 198 6.92 -18.90 19.80
C GLY A 198 7.76 -19.14 18.56
N GLU A 199 7.13 -19.70 17.55
CA GLU A 199 7.73 -19.94 16.24
C GLU A 199 6.82 -19.35 15.16
N SER A 200 7.43 -18.89 14.07
CA SER A 200 6.71 -18.43 12.90
C SER A 200 7.55 -18.60 11.64
N SER A 201 6.90 -18.91 10.52
CA SER A 201 7.54 -18.89 9.21
C SER A 201 7.02 -17.72 8.38
N LEU A 202 7.93 -16.98 7.76
CA LEU A 202 7.63 -15.87 6.86
C LEU A 202 8.21 -16.15 5.48
N SER A 203 7.37 -16.06 4.45
CA SER A 203 7.78 -16.02 3.05
C SER A 203 7.29 -14.73 2.40
N VAL A 204 8.13 -14.09 1.59
CA VAL A 204 7.85 -12.82 0.92
C VAL A 204 8.26 -12.92 -0.55
N GLU A 205 7.29 -12.84 -1.46
CA GLU A 205 7.56 -12.87 -2.91
C GLU A 205 7.94 -11.49 -3.47
N TYR A 206 7.38 -10.41 -2.90
CA TYR A 206 7.79 -9.05 -3.21
C TYR A 206 7.46 -8.09 -2.07
N LEU A 207 8.24 -7.01 -1.98
CA LEU A 207 8.02 -5.88 -1.09
C LEU A 207 8.31 -4.60 -1.89
N ARG A 208 7.27 -3.81 -2.14
CA ARG A 208 7.32 -2.64 -3.02
C ARG A 208 6.93 -1.40 -2.26
N ILE A 209 7.64 -0.31 -2.53
CA ILE A 209 7.25 1.02 -2.12
C ILE A 209 6.72 1.72 -3.38
N LYS A 210 5.52 2.30 -3.31
CA LYS A 210 4.83 2.95 -4.43
C LYS A 210 4.43 4.36 -4.03
#